data_AF-A0A382GUS7-F1
#
_entry.id   AF-A0A382GUS7-F1
#
_cell.length_a   1.000
_cell.length_b   1.000
_cell.length_c   1.000
_cell.angle_alpha   90.00
_cell.angle_beta   90.00
_cell.angle_gamma   90.00
#
_symmetry.space_group_name_H-M   'P 1'
#
loop_
_entity.id
_entity.type
_entity.pdbx_description
1 polymer ?
#
loop_
_entity_poly.entity_id
_entity_poly.type
_entity_poly.pdbx_seq_one_letter_code
_entity_poly.pdbx_strand_id
1 'polypeptide(L)'
;MKSMTWRLVLAIAAIVAVGPLSSAEKDAVKSDVSTGLRPFFERFDADRGNLNRFYNIPLSGGDHKRRLAFYQEQQDALKKLDFDGLSRDGQVDYLLLRNELSHTRRKILRERELDQEVLPLMPFWKPIVSQLEAHRRLEPVD
;
A
#
# COMPACT_ATOMS: atom_id res chain seq x y z
N MET A 1 87.05 -20.98 11.51
CA MET A 1 87.24 -19.66 12.14
C MET A 1 85.92 -18.89 12.09
N LYS A 2 85.37 -18.56 13.28
CA LYS A 2 84.15 -17.77 13.64
C LYS A 2 82.81 -18.21 12.98
N SER A 3 81.97 -19.01 13.64
CA SER A 3 80.99 -18.69 14.72
C SER A 3 79.93 -17.67 14.26
N MET A 4 78.62 -17.77 14.49
CA MET A 4 77.90 -18.19 15.69
C MET A 4 76.39 -18.14 15.38
N THR A 5 75.65 -18.98 16.09
CA THR A 5 74.20 -19.13 16.23
C THR A 5 73.32 -17.86 16.28
N TRP A 6 72.10 -17.96 15.73
CA TRP A 6 70.91 -17.38 16.38
C TRP A 6 69.75 -18.39 16.35
N ARG A 7 69.42 -18.91 17.53
CA ARG A 7 68.18 -19.62 17.86
C ARG A 7 67.18 -18.60 18.46
N LEU A 8 65.88 -18.88 18.30
CA LEU A 8 64.70 -18.27 18.96
C LEU A 8 64.24 -16.93 18.33
N VAL A 9 62.97 -16.76 17.90
CA VAL A 9 61.70 -16.77 18.68
C VAL A 9 60.54 -17.23 17.74
N LEU A 10 59.78 -18.32 17.99
CA LEU A 10 58.61 -18.54 18.87
C LEU A 10 57.26 -17.93 18.39
N ALA A 11 56.27 -18.84 18.22
CA ALA A 11 54.79 -18.68 18.28
C ALA A 11 54.09 -18.13 17.00
N ILE A 12 52.97 -18.66 16.48
CA ILE A 12 51.81 -19.35 17.08
C ILE A 12 51.22 -20.36 16.08
N ALA A 13 50.84 -21.54 16.60
CA ALA A 13 49.98 -22.52 15.97
C ALA A 13 48.49 -22.22 16.26
N ALA A 14 47.58 -22.49 15.33
CA ALA A 14 46.34 -23.26 15.57
C ALA A 14 45.39 -23.21 14.36
N ILE A 15 45.12 -24.39 13.83
CA ILE A 15 44.00 -24.74 12.95
C ILE A 15 42.72 -24.69 13.78
N VAL A 16 41.63 -24.08 13.26
CA VAL A 16 40.25 -24.41 13.67
C VAL A 16 39.35 -24.52 12.45
N ALA A 17 38.92 -25.77 12.24
CA ALA A 17 37.69 -26.31 11.66
C ALA A 17 36.73 -25.44 10.83
N VAL A 18 36.52 -25.91 9.61
CA VAL A 18 35.26 -26.11 8.88
C VAL A 18 33.97 -25.74 9.65
N GLY A 19 33.18 -24.86 9.03
CA GLY A 19 31.73 -24.91 9.11
C GLY A 19 31.16 -24.51 7.74
N PRO A 20 30.26 -25.30 7.12
CA PRO A 20 29.52 -24.79 5.97
C PRO A 20 28.63 -23.65 6.47
N LEU A 21 28.76 -22.47 5.86
CA LEU A 21 27.75 -21.41 5.88
C LEU A 21 26.50 -21.95 5.18
N SER A 22 25.72 -22.73 5.90
CA SER A 22 24.37 -23.10 5.54
C SER A 22 23.51 -23.02 6.79
N SER A 23 23.33 -21.79 7.28
CA SER A 23 22.10 -21.44 8.02
C SER A 23 20.97 -21.27 7.02
N ALA A 24 20.61 -22.37 6.36
CA ALA A 24 19.28 -22.55 5.81
C ALA A 24 18.49 -23.33 6.87
N GLU A 25 18.31 -22.72 8.04
CA GLU A 25 17.47 -23.30 9.09
C GLU A 25 16.35 -22.33 9.45
N LYS A 26 15.20 -22.59 8.81
CA LYS A 26 13.85 -22.40 9.33
C LYS A 26 13.51 -20.99 9.81
N ASP A 27 13.44 -20.06 8.88
CA ASP A 27 12.36 -19.09 8.96
C ASP A 27 11.08 -19.88 8.72
N ALA A 28 10.35 -20.20 9.80
CA ALA A 28 8.97 -20.62 9.68
C ALA A 28 8.28 -19.58 8.78
N VAL A 29 7.89 -19.98 7.57
CA VAL A 29 7.28 -19.09 6.59
C VAL A 29 6.04 -18.49 7.25
N LYS A 30 6.16 -17.26 7.78
CA LYS A 30 5.03 -16.44 8.20
C LYS A 30 4.26 -16.18 6.91
N SER A 31 3.27 -17.02 6.61
CA SER A 31 2.55 -16.89 5.35
C SER A 31 1.64 -15.67 5.43
N ASP A 32 1.78 -14.73 4.49
CA ASP A 32 0.93 -13.52 4.48
C ASP A 32 -0.55 -13.84 4.23
N VAL A 33 -0.84 -15.07 3.78
CA VAL A 33 -2.19 -15.66 3.69
C VAL A 33 -2.84 -15.76 5.08
N SER A 34 -2.10 -16.18 6.11
CA SER A 34 -2.63 -16.28 7.48
C SER A 34 -2.69 -14.94 8.20
N THR A 35 -1.84 -13.98 7.84
CA THR A 35 -1.75 -12.66 8.50
C THR A 35 -2.80 -11.66 8.00
N GLY A 36 -3.60 -12.03 7.00
CA GLY A 36 -4.77 -11.26 6.55
C GLY A 36 -4.49 -10.17 5.51
N LEU A 37 -3.22 -9.95 5.11
CA LEU A 37 -2.87 -8.95 4.10
C LEU A 37 -3.37 -9.31 2.70
N ARG A 38 -3.25 -10.57 2.29
CA ARG A 38 -3.78 -11.03 0.99
C ARG A 38 -5.31 -10.90 0.89
N PRO A 39 -6.09 -11.43 1.85
CA PRO A 39 -7.54 -11.20 1.89
C PRO A 39 -7.92 -9.71 1.90
N PHE A 40 -7.14 -8.86 2.58
CA PHE A 40 -7.35 -7.41 2.55
C PHE A 40 -7.20 -6.84 1.14
N PHE A 41 -6.13 -7.19 0.43
CA PHE A 41 -5.87 -6.69 -0.92
C PHE A 41 -6.95 -7.12 -1.90
N GLU A 42 -7.37 -8.39 -1.87
CA GLU A 42 -8.41 -8.93 -2.75
C GLU A 42 -9.75 -8.21 -2.54
N ARG A 43 -10.15 -8.00 -1.29
CA ARG A 43 -11.35 -7.22 -0.96
C ARG A 43 -11.21 -5.77 -1.40
N PHE A 44 -10.07 -5.15 -1.12
CA PHE A 44 -9.81 -3.77 -1.52
C PHE A 44 -9.94 -3.59 -3.03
N ASP A 45 -9.36 -4.50 -3.83
CA ASP A 45 -9.40 -4.40 -5.28
C ASP A 45 -10.81 -4.58 -5.85
N ALA A 46 -11.57 -5.56 -5.31
CA ALA A 46 -12.97 -5.76 -5.66
C ALA A 46 -13.83 -4.55 -5.32
N ASP A 47 -13.72 -4.02 -4.10
CA ASP A 47 -14.49 -2.87 -3.63
C ASP A 47 -14.11 -1.60 -4.41
N ARG A 48 -12.83 -1.39 -4.70
CA ARG A 48 -12.35 -0.30 -5.55
C ARG A 48 -12.93 -0.39 -6.96
N GLY A 49 -13.00 -1.58 -7.54
CA GLY A 49 -13.63 -1.82 -8.83
C GLY A 49 -15.12 -1.44 -8.83
N ASN A 50 -15.85 -1.83 -7.78
CA ASN A 50 -17.25 -1.47 -7.60
C ASN A 50 -17.44 0.04 -7.44
N LEU A 51 -16.62 0.66 -6.59
CA LEU A 51 -16.62 2.11 -6.36
C LEU A 51 -16.43 2.88 -7.66
N ASN A 52 -15.43 2.51 -8.48
CA ASN A 52 -15.12 3.21 -9.72
C ASN A 52 -16.19 3.02 -10.79
N ARG A 53 -16.90 1.88 -10.81
CA ARG A 53 -18.01 1.66 -11.74
C ARG A 53 -19.27 2.42 -11.34
N PHE A 54 -19.56 2.50 -10.04
CA PHE A 54 -20.79 3.10 -9.54
C PHE A 54 -20.67 4.63 -9.32
N TYR A 55 -19.52 5.12 -8.85
CA TYR A 55 -19.23 6.53 -8.57
C TYR A 55 -18.32 7.14 -9.65
N ASN A 56 -18.84 7.17 -10.87
CA ASN A 56 -18.14 7.55 -12.09
C ASN A 56 -18.60 8.89 -12.71
N ILE A 57 -19.45 9.67 -12.04
CA ILE A 57 -19.97 10.93 -12.58
C ILE A 57 -18.92 12.04 -12.42
N PRO A 58 -18.42 12.64 -13.52
CA PRO A 58 -17.47 13.75 -13.43
C PRO A 58 -18.06 14.95 -12.70
N LEU A 59 -17.23 15.69 -11.96
CA LEU A 59 -17.62 16.89 -11.19
C LEU A 59 -18.70 16.66 -10.11
N SER A 60 -19.16 15.41 -9.91
CA SER A 60 -20.07 15.08 -8.82
C SER A 60 -19.38 15.24 -7.47
N GLY A 61 -19.91 16.16 -6.67
CA GLY A 61 -19.48 16.33 -5.28
C GLY A 61 -19.84 15.14 -4.39
N GLY A 62 -20.93 14.41 -4.72
CA GLY A 62 -21.32 13.19 -4.02
C GLY A 62 -20.31 12.06 -4.26
N ASP A 63 -19.94 11.84 -5.53
CA ASP A 63 -18.97 10.81 -5.92
C ASP A 63 -17.60 11.11 -5.33
N HIS A 64 -17.16 12.38 -5.39
CA HIS A 64 -15.93 12.81 -4.75
C HIS A 64 -15.89 12.46 -3.26
N LYS A 65 -16.94 12.84 -2.50
CA LYS A 65 -17.04 12.55 -1.07
C LYS A 65 -17.02 11.06 -0.77
N ARG A 66 -17.76 10.25 -1.55
CA ARG A 66 -17.77 8.80 -1.34
C ARG A 66 -16.40 8.19 -1.62
N ARG A 67 -15.73 8.58 -2.72
CA ARG A 67 -14.37 8.11 -3.03
C ARG A 67 -13.40 8.48 -1.92
N LEU A 68 -13.44 9.72 -1.43
CA LEU A 68 -12.57 10.17 -0.34
C LEU A 68 -12.79 9.36 0.94
N ALA A 69 -14.05 9.13 1.31
CA ALA A 69 -14.41 8.31 2.47
C ALA A 69 -13.92 6.86 2.32
N PHE A 70 -14.11 6.25 1.14
CA PHE A 70 -13.62 4.90 0.87
C PHE A 70 -12.11 4.78 1.11
N TYR A 71 -11.28 5.64 0.54
CA TYR A 71 -9.82 5.54 0.75
C TYR A 71 -9.42 5.77 2.20
N GLN A 72 -10.13 6.63 2.93
CA GLN A 72 -9.91 6.81 4.37
C GLN A 72 -10.29 5.55 5.17
N GLU A 73 -11.45 4.95 4.88
CA GLU A 73 -11.90 3.67 5.48
C GLU A 73 -10.86 2.56 5.24
N GLN A 74 -10.32 2.45 4.02
CA GLN A 74 -9.30 1.45 3.68
C GLN A 74 -7.96 1.73 4.38
N GLN A 75 -7.54 2.99 4.51
CA GLN A 75 -6.34 3.33 5.29
C GLN A 75 -6.50 2.93 6.75
N ASP A 76 -7.67 3.19 7.35
CA ASP A 76 -7.93 2.87 8.75
C ASP A 76 -8.10 1.37 8.97
N ALA A 77 -8.63 0.64 7.99
CA ALA A 77 -8.67 -0.82 8.02
C ALA A 77 -7.27 -1.44 7.88
N LEU A 78 -6.42 -0.92 6.98
CA LEU A 78 -5.04 -1.40 6.78
C LEU A 78 -4.19 -1.23 8.06
N LYS A 79 -4.38 -0.13 8.80
CA LYS A 79 -3.69 0.11 10.09
C LYS A 79 -4.00 -0.93 11.18
N LYS A 80 -5.08 -1.69 11.04
CA LYS A 80 -5.48 -2.72 12.02
C LYS A 80 -4.78 -4.06 11.81
N LEU A 81 -4.09 -4.25 10.67
CA LEU A 81 -3.29 -5.44 10.44
C LEU A 81 -2.01 -5.42 11.28
N ASP A 82 -1.61 -6.58 11.79
CA ASP A 82 -0.34 -6.75 12.50
C ASP A 82 0.84 -6.72 11.52
N PHE A 83 1.53 -5.58 11.47
CA PHE A 83 2.68 -5.37 10.59
C PHE A 83 3.91 -6.19 10.97
N ASP A 84 4.16 -6.38 12.27
CA ASP A 84 5.32 -7.11 12.77
C ASP A 84 5.12 -8.63 12.63
N GLY A 85 3.87 -9.05 12.52
CA GLY A 85 3.45 -10.39 12.18
C GLY A 85 3.60 -10.77 10.69
N LEU A 86 3.90 -9.83 9.80
CA LEU A 86 4.07 -10.11 8.35
C LEU A 86 5.43 -10.71 8.02
N SER A 87 5.50 -11.41 6.88
CA SER A 87 6.78 -11.78 6.27
C SER A 87 7.54 -10.52 5.81
N ARG A 88 8.83 -10.64 5.46
CA ARG A 88 9.57 -9.49 4.93
C ARG A 88 8.94 -8.96 3.63
N ASP A 89 8.51 -9.86 2.76
CA ASP A 89 7.83 -9.50 1.50
C ASP A 89 6.46 -8.88 1.79
N GLY A 90 5.70 -9.45 2.73
CA GLY A 90 4.42 -8.90 3.20
C GLY A 90 4.55 -7.51 3.80
N GLN A 91 5.64 -7.21 4.53
CA GLN A 91 5.93 -5.87 5.03
C GLN A 91 6.18 -4.88 3.88
N VAL A 92 6.88 -5.29 2.82
CA VAL A 92 7.09 -4.45 1.64
C VAL A 92 5.75 -4.18 0.95
N ASP A 93 4.94 -5.21 0.72
CA ASP A 93 3.62 -5.09 0.10
C ASP A 93 2.68 -4.19 0.91
N TYR A 94 2.68 -4.34 2.23
CA TYR A 94 1.94 -3.47 3.15
C TYR A 94 2.35 -1.99 2.97
N LEU A 95 3.66 -1.72 2.93
CA LEU A 95 4.17 -0.35 2.79
C LEU A 95 3.80 0.25 1.43
N LEU A 96 3.88 -0.55 0.36
CA LEU A 96 3.47 -0.14 -0.99
C LEU A 96 1.98 0.22 -1.00
N LEU A 97 1.12 -0.65 -0.46
CA LEU A 97 -0.31 -0.41 -0.40
C LEU A 97 -0.65 0.82 0.44
N ARG A 98 -0.02 0.98 1.61
CA ARG A 98 -0.20 2.17 2.47
C ARG A 98 0.16 3.46 1.73
N ASN A 99 1.26 3.45 1.00
CA ASN A 99 1.71 4.60 0.23
C ASN A 99 0.74 4.92 -0.91
N GLU A 100 0.27 3.90 -1.62
CA GLU A 100 -0.70 4.04 -2.72
C GLU A 100 -2.03 4.62 -2.23
N LEU A 101 -2.60 4.08 -1.15
CA LEU A 101 -3.83 4.61 -0.54
C LEU A 101 -3.67 6.09 -0.14
N SER A 102 -2.52 6.44 0.44
CA SER A 102 -2.21 7.80 0.87
C SER A 102 -2.04 8.75 -0.32
N HIS A 103 -1.35 8.30 -1.36
CA HIS A 103 -1.15 9.05 -2.59
C HIS A 103 -2.47 9.31 -3.30
N THR A 104 -3.28 8.27 -3.49
CA THR A 104 -4.56 8.37 -4.18
C THR A 104 -5.56 9.23 -3.42
N ARG A 105 -5.60 9.15 -2.08
CA ARG A 105 -6.40 10.08 -1.26
C ARG A 105 -6.00 11.54 -1.46
N ARG A 106 -4.69 11.84 -1.50
CA ARG A 106 -4.19 13.20 -1.79
C ARG A 106 -4.55 13.65 -3.20
N LYS A 107 -4.47 12.75 -4.18
CA LYS A 107 -4.87 13.04 -5.55
C LYS A 107 -6.35 13.44 -5.64
N ILE A 108 -7.24 12.68 -4.99
CA ILE A 108 -8.68 12.98 -4.93
C ILE A 108 -8.93 14.35 -4.29
N LEU A 109 -8.18 14.72 -3.24
CA LEU A 109 -8.30 16.05 -2.63
C LEU A 109 -7.91 17.16 -3.61
N ARG A 110 -6.78 17.00 -4.31
CA ARG A 110 -6.33 17.97 -5.34
C ARG A 110 -7.30 18.09 -6.50
N GLU A 111 -7.87 16.98 -6.96
CA GLU A 111 -8.91 17.01 -8.01
C GLU A 111 -10.07 17.92 -7.61
N ARG A 112 -10.46 17.95 -6.32
CA ARG A 112 -11.54 18.83 -5.86
C ARG A 112 -11.17 20.30 -5.84
N GLU A 113 -9.94 20.62 -5.48
CA GLU A 113 -9.43 21.99 -5.54
C GLU A 113 -9.50 22.51 -6.97
N LEU A 114 -9.01 21.72 -7.93
CA LEU A 114 -9.08 22.03 -9.36
C LEU A 114 -10.53 22.16 -9.86
N ASP A 115 -11.41 21.23 -9.48
CA ASP A 115 -12.82 21.33 -9.82
C ASP A 115 -13.39 22.67 -9.35
N GLN A 116 -13.15 23.05 -8.10
CA GLN A 116 -13.67 24.29 -7.52
C GLN A 116 -13.21 25.56 -8.24
N GLU A 117 -12.00 25.56 -8.82
CA GLU A 117 -11.51 26.67 -9.65
C GLU A 117 -12.23 26.76 -11.00
N VAL A 118 -12.59 25.63 -11.59
CA VAL A 118 -13.16 25.56 -12.95
C VAL A 118 -14.70 25.61 -12.95
N LEU A 119 -15.36 25.09 -11.91
CA LEU A 119 -16.83 25.03 -11.81
C LEU A 119 -17.54 26.37 -12.09
N PRO A 120 -17.04 27.54 -11.65
CA PRO A 120 -17.63 28.85 -11.95
C PRO A 120 -17.66 29.19 -13.46
N LEU A 121 -16.73 28.64 -14.24
CA LEU A 121 -16.62 28.89 -15.68
C LEU A 121 -17.62 28.06 -16.51
N MET A 122 -18.24 27.04 -15.92
CA MET A 122 -19.09 26.08 -16.63
C MET A 122 -20.48 25.92 -16.00
N PRO A 123 -21.25 26.99 -15.71
CA PRO A 123 -22.45 26.93 -14.85
C PRO A 123 -23.51 25.89 -15.28
N PHE A 124 -23.53 25.49 -16.55
CA PHE A 124 -24.36 24.42 -17.11
C PHE A 124 -24.03 23.01 -16.56
N TRP A 125 -22.90 22.80 -15.88
CA TRP A 125 -22.47 21.50 -15.37
C TRP A 125 -23.41 20.96 -14.29
N LYS A 126 -23.94 21.85 -13.44
CA LYS A 126 -24.72 21.50 -12.25
C LYS A 126 -26.01 20.75 -12.58
N PRO A 127 -26.88 21.22 -13.50
CA PRO A 127 -28.08 20.46 -13.88
C PRO A 127 -27.75 19.11 -14.50
N ILE A 128 -26.70 19.00 -15.32
CA ILE A 128 -26.28 17.73 -15.94
C ILE A 128 -25.89 16.72 -14.86
N VAL A 129 -25.02 17.11 -13.92
CA VAL A 129 -24.62 16.22 -12.83
C VAL A 129 -25.83 15.81 -11.98
N SER A 130 -26.74 16.73 -11.67
CA SER A 130 -27.95 16.42 -10.92
C SER A 130 -28.82 15.37 -11.62
N GLN A 131 -28.99 15.47 -12.94
CA GLN A 131 -29.76 14.50 -13.72
C GLN A 131 -29.07 13.13 -13.77
N LEU A 132 -27.76 13.10 -14.01
CA LEU A 132 -27.00 11.85 -14.01
C LEU A 132 -27.05 11.15 -12.65
N GLU A 133 -26.98 11.92 -11.56
CA GLU A 133 -27.11 11.40 -10.22
C GLU A 133 -28.53 10.85 -9.94
N ALA A 134 -29.57 11.55 -10.37
CA ALA A 134 -30.97 11.11 -10.27
C ALA A 134 -31.21 9.81 -11.05
N HIS A 135 -30.69 9.72 -12.28
CA HIS A 135 -30.77 8.52 -13.12
C HIS A 135 -30.11 7.32 -12.45
N ARG A 136 -28.94 7.50 -11.84
CA ARG A 136 -28.26 6.43 -11.09
C ARG A 136 -29.06 5.98 -9.86
N ARG A 137 -29.81 6.89 -9.22
CA ARG A 137 -30.70 6.58 -8.09
C ARG A 137 -32.07 6.02 -8.52
N LEU A 138 -32.32 5.92 -9.83
CA LEU A 138 -33.62 5.52 -10.39
C LEU A 138 -34.76 6.40 -9.88
N GLU A 139 -34.49 7.69 -9.67
CA GLU A 139 -35.53 8.66 -9.32
C GLU A 139 -36.50 8.82 -10.50
N PRO A 140 -37.82 8.92 -10.24
CA PRO A 140 -38.80 9.15 -11.29
C PRO A 140 -38.52 10.48 -11.99
N VAL A 141 -38.70 10.47 -13.31
CA VAL A 141 -38.64 11.69 -14.13
C VAL A 141 -40.01 12.37 -14.01
N ASP A 142 -40.03 13.61 -13.52
CA ASP A 142 -41.21 14.48 -13.55
C ASP A 142 -41.54 14.95 -14.97
#